data_AF-A0A2M7WVJ5-F1
#
_entry.id   AF-A0A2M7WVJ5-F1
#
_cell.length_a   1.000
_cell.length_b   1.000
_cell.length_c   1.000
_cell.angle_alpha   90.00
_cell.angle_beta   90.00
_cell.angle_gamma   90.00
#
_symmetry.space_group_name_H-M   'P 1'
#
loop_
_entity.id
_entity.type
_entity.pdbx_description
1 polymer ?
#
loop_
_entity_poly.entity_id
_entity_poly.type
_entity_poly.pdbx_seq_one_letter_code
_entity_poly.pdbx_strand_id
1 'polypeptide(L)'
;MNLPADKKKISIVCFSGDFDKMVAAFTIATGAAATNREVTMFFTFWGLNALKKKKGRVATGNSLMARAFNFLMGGLNNLPLSRL
;
A
#
# COMPACT_ATOMS: atom_id res chain seq x y z
N MET A 1 -2.95 -8.07 39.72
CA MET A 1 -2.56 -7.12 38.67
C MET A 1 -3.00 -7.70 37.33
N ASN A 2 -3.93 -7.04 36.64
CA ASN A 2 -4.44 -7.48 35.35
C ASN A 2 -3.36 -7.19 34.30
N LEU A 3 -2.68 -8.23 33.79
CA LEU A 3 -1.82 -8.07 32.62
C LEU A 3 -2.71 -7.60 31.46
N PRO A 4 -2.36 -6.53 30.72
CA PRO A 4 -3.11 -6.20 29.52
C PRO A 4 -3.09 -7.43 28.63
N ALA A 5 -4.28 -7.96 28.29
CA ALA A 5 -4.39 -9.09 27.38
C ALA A 5 -3.62 -8.74 26.11
N ASP A 6 -2.54 -9.47 25.85
CA ASP A 6 -1.59 -9.14 24.80
C ASP A 6 -2.33 -9.15 23.45
N LYS A 7 -2.58 -7.95 22.90
CA LYS A 7 -3.31 -7.83 21.64
C LYS A 7 -2.44 -8.42 20.55
N LYS A 8 -2.91 -9.51 19.94
CA LYS A 8 -2.24 -10.13 18.79
C LYS A 8 -2.03 -9.07 17.71
N LYS A 9 -0.81 -8.98 17.17
CA LYS A 9 -0.42 -7.98 16.16
C LYS A 9 -0.31 -8.61 14.79
N ILE A 10 -0.60 -7.84 13.75
CA ILE A 10 -0.38 -8.21 12.35
C ILE A 10 0.27 -7.05 11.60
N SER A 11 1.29 -7.35 10.81
CA SER A 11 1.99 -6.39 9.98
C SER A 11 1.90 -6.81 8.52
N ILE A 12 1.47 -5.90 7.64
CA ILE A 12 1.30 -6.16 6.20
C ILE A 12 2.18 -5.18 5.43
N VAL A 13 3.14 -5.70 4.65
CA VAL A 13 3.98 -4.89 3.77
C VAL A 13 3.36 -4.85 2.37
N CYS A 14 2.88 -3.68 1.98
CA CYS A 14 2.26 -3.43 0.68
C CYS A 14 3.31 -2.91 -0.31
N PHE A 15 3.96 -3.83 -1.02
CA PHE A 15 4.96 -3.51 -2.04
C PHE A 15 4.35 -3.37 -3.45
N SER A 16 3.40 -4.25 -3.79
CA SER A 16 2.75 -4.25 -5.11
C SER A 16 1.73 -3.12 -5.22
N GLY A 17 1.64 -2.54 -6.41
CA GLY A 17 0.61 -1.58 -6.78
C GLY A 17 -0.52 -2.19 -7.60
N ASP A 18 -0.76 -3.50 -7.56
CA ASP A 18 -1.84 -4.15 -8.30
C ASP A 18 -3.15 -4.10 -7.49
N PHE A 19 -4.28 -3.82 -8.17
CA PHE A 19 -5.56 -3.55 -7.51
C PHE A 19 -6.05 -4.72 -6.65
N ASP A 20 -6.06 -5.93 -7.20
CA ASP A 20 -6.50 -7.16 -6.55
C ASP A 20 -5.65 -7.52 -5.32
N LYS A 21 -4.32 -7.33 -5.39
CA LYS A 21 -3.43 -7.54 -4.25
C LYS A 21 -3.69 -6.53 -3.14
N MET A 22 -3.97 -5.27 -3.50
CA MET A 22 -4.34 -4.26 -2.51
C MET A 22 -5.69 -4.56 -1.87
N VAL A 23 -6.70 -4.98 -2.65
CA VAL A 23 -8.00 -5.40 -2.12
C VAL A 23 -7.85 -6.56 -1.13
N ALA A 24 -7.02 -7.55 -1.45
CA ALA A 24 -6.73 -8.66 -0.55
C ALA A 24 -6.05 -8.18 0.75
N ALA A 25 -5.03 -7.32 0.65
CA ALA A 25 -4.33 -6.76 1.80
C ALA A 25 -5.28 -5.98 2.74
N PHE A 26 -6.14 -5.13 2.19
CA PHE A 26 -7.13 -4.39 2.98
C PHE A 26 -8.19 -5.32 3.59
N THR A 27 -8.64 -6.35 2.88
CA THR A 27 -9.60 -7.33 3.41
C THR A 27 -9.03 -8.07 4.64
N ILE A 28 -7.77 -8.50 4.56
CA ILE A 28 -7.07 -9.15 5.68
C ILE A 28 -6.90 -8.17 6.84
N ALA A 29 -6.48 -6.93 6.56
CA ALA A 29 -6.33 -5.88 7.56
C ALA A 29 -7.66 -5.61 8.30
N THR A 30 -8.76 -5.47 7.57
CA THR A 30 -10.09 -5.25 8.15
C THR A 30 -10.55 -6.45 8.99
N GLY A 31 -10.37 -7.68 8.52
CA GLY A 31 -10.69 -8.89 9.29
C GLY A 31 -9.88 -9.01 10.57
N ALA A 32 -8.58 -8.67 10.52
CA ALA A 32 -7.73 -8.63 11.70
C ALA A 32 -8.17 -7.54 12.69
N ALA A 33 -8.46 -6.32 12.21
CA ALA A 33 -8.96 -5.23 13.04
C ALA A 33 -10.30 -5.58 13.71
N ALA A 34 -11.22 -6.23 12.98
CA ALA A 34 -12.51 -6.69 13.50
C ALA A 34 -12.37 -7.76 14.60
N THR A 35 -11.26 -8.50 14.62
CA THR A 35 -10.97 -9.52 15.65
C THR A 35 -10.07 -9.00 16.78
N ASN A 36 -10.09 -7.68 17.02
CA ASN A 36 -9.34 -6.99 18.07
C ASN A 36 -7.81 -7.17 17.99
N ARG A 37 -7.28 -7.35 16.78
CA ARG A 37 -5.82 -7.36 16.53
C ARG A 37 -5.32 -5.95 16.22
N GLU A 38 -4.09 -5.67 16.62
CA GLU A 38 -3.39 -4.44 16.23
C GLU A 38 -2.83 -4.62 14.81
N VAL A 39 -3.25 -3.76 13.87
CA VAL A 39 -2.91 -3.88 12.45
C VAL A 39 -1.98 -2.77 12.04
N THR A 40 -0.82 -3.12 11.50
CA THR A 40 0.15 -2.20 10.92
C THR A 40 0.29 -2.46 9.43
N MET A 41 0.02 -1.46 8.60
CA MET A 41 0.21 -1.56 7.15
C MET A 41 1.36 -0.64 6.73
N PHE A 42 2.40 -1.21 6.13
CA PHE A 42 3.55 -0.46 5.62
C PHE A 42 3.51 -0.43 4.10
N PHE A 43 3.29 0.75 3.52
CA PHE A 43 3.22 0.95 2.08
C PHE A 43 4.56 1.42 1.56
N THR A 44 5.09 0.72 0.56
CA THR A 44 6.39 1.03 -0.02
C THR A 44 6.40 0.79 -1.51
N PHE A 45 7.33 1.43 -2.20
CA PHE A 45 7.50 1.38 -3.64
C PHE A 45 6.19 1.59 -4.43
N TRP A 46 5.77 0.63 -5.26
CA TRP A 46 4.55 0.71 -6.08
C TRP A 46 3.28 0.68 -5.24
N GLY A 47 3.32 0.11 -4.03
CA GLY A 47 2.21 0.14 -3.07
C GLY A 47 1.89 1.55 -2.55
N LEU A 48 2.84 2.50 -2.60
CA LEU A 48 2.57 3.92 -2.29
C LEU A 48 1.50 4.51 -3.21
N ASN A 49 1.34 3.97 -4.42
CA ASN A 49 0.35 4.45 -5.38
C ASN A 49 -1.08 4.27 -4.87
N ALA A 50 -1.33 3.29 -3.99
CA ALA A 50 -2.63 3.09 -3.34
C ALA A 50 -3.02 4.22 -2.37
N LEU A 51 -2.05 4.97 -1.83
CA LEU A 51 -2.29 6.07 -0.88
C LEU A 51 -2.36 7.46 -1.54
N LYS A 52 -2.07 7.56 -2.86
CA LYS A 52 -2.01 8.85 -3.55
C LYS A 52 -3.40 9.48 -3.71
N LYS A 53 -3.65 10.57 -2.99
CA LYS A 53 -4.90 11.36 -3.07
C LYS A 53 -5.08 12.06 -4.42
N LYS A 54 -4.02 12.62 -5.00
CA LYS A 54 -4.04 13.27 -6.32
C LYS A 54 -3.67 12.25 -7.39
N LYS A 55 -4.60 12.01 -8.31
CA LYS A 55 -4.40 11.13 -9.48
C LYS A 55 -3.74 11.93 -10.60
N GLY A 56 -2.70 11.37 -11.23
CA GLY A 56 -1.94 12.03 -12.31
C GLY A 56 -0.43 12.03 -12.09
N ARG A 57 0.33 12.33 -13.16
CA ARG A 57 1.79 12.53 -13.10
C ARG A 57 2.06 13.90 -12.47
N VAL A 58 2.86 13.92 -11.41
CA VAL A 58 3.57 15.14 -11.03
C VAL A 58 4.72 15.27 -12.03
N ALA A 59 4.88 16.43 -12.66
CA ALA A 59 5.97 16.69 -13.58
C ALA A 59 7.30 16.72 -12.80
N THR A 60 7.88 15.56 -12.55
CA THR A 60 9.29 15.45 -12.14
C THR A 60 10.13 15.65 -13.40
N GLY A 61 11.10 16.57 -13.36
CA GLY A 61 11.84 17.08 -14.51
C GLY A 61 12.56 16.01 -15.36
N ASN A 62 13.26 16.43 -16.41
CA ASN A 62 13.82 15.51 -17.43
C ASN A 62 15.08 14.73 -17.00
N SER A 63 15.48 14.80 -15.73
CA SER A 63 16.64 14.05 -15.23
C SER A 63 16.39 12.54 -15.20
N LEU A 64 17.43 11.74 -15.40
CA LEU A 64 17.38 10.27 -15.38
C LEU A 64 16.84 9.74 -14.04
N MET A 65 17.24 10.37 -12.93
CA MET A 65 16.74 10.10 -11.59
C MET A 65 15.25 10.44 -11.46
N ALA A 66 14.83 11.58 -12.04
CA ALA A 66 13.45 12.02 -12.03
C ALA A 66 12.52 11.11 -12.87
N ARG A 67 13.04 10.52 -13.95
CA ARG A 67 12.35 9.48 -14.74
C ARG A 67 12.18 8.18 -13.97
N ALA A 68 13.22 7.72 -13.25
CA ALA A 68 13.14 6.55 -12.38
C ALA A 68 12.11 6.76 -11.25
N PHE A 69 12.10 7.94 -10.62
CA PHE A 69 11.11 8.30 -9.60
C PHE A 69 9.68 8.38 -10.16
N ASN A 70 9.53 8.80 -11.42
CA ASN A 70 8.23 8.84 -12.08
C ASN A 70 7.66 7.44 -12.36
N PHE A 71 8.52 6.47 -12.70
CA PHE A 71 8.14 5.07 -12.86
C PHE A 71 7.64 4.46 -11.53
N LEU A 72 8.30 4.79 -10.42
CA LEU A 72 7.86 4.40 -9.08
C LEU A 72 6.49 5.01 -8.71
N MET A 73 6.24 6.24 -9.17
CA MET A 73 5.01 7.00 -8.93
C MET A 73 3.84 6.65 -9.85
N GLY A 74 3.98 5.63 -10.70
CA GLY A 74 2.89 4.82 -11.25
C GLY A 74 1.76 5.55 -11.98
N GLY A 75 2.07 6.59 -12.77
CA GLY A 75 1.11 7.55 -13.33
C GLY A 75 -0.17 7.05 -14.06
N LEU A 76 -1.14 7.97 -14.14
CA LEU A 76 -2.48 7.98 -14.77
C LEU A 76 -3.46 6.84 -14.44
N ASN A 77 -3.04 5.59 -14.27
CA ASN A 77 -3.88 4.47 -13.83
C ASN A 77 -3.22 3.76 -12.63
N ASN A 78 -3.22 4.45 -11.49
CA ASN A 78 -2.47 4.10 -10.29
C ASN A 78 -3.05 2.90 -9.52
N LEU A 79 -3.33 1.76 -10.18
CA LEU A 79 -3.52 0.40 -9.63
C LEU A 79 -3.99 -0.53 -10.77
N PRO A 80 -3.12 -1.03 -11.65
CA PRO A 80 -3.52 -1.98 -12.68
C PRO A 80 -4.02 -3.29 -12.04
N LEU A 81 -4.83 -4.06 -12.77
CA LEU A 81 -5.12 -5.44 -12.37
C LEU A 81 -3.82 -6.26 -12.43
N SER A 82 -3.60 -7.15 -11.47
CA SER A 82 -2.50 -8.10 -11.59
C SER A 82 -2.71 -8.97 -12.83
N ARG A 83 -1.60 -9.51 -13.35
CA ARG A 83 -1.65 -10.42 -14.48
C ARG A 83 -2.33 -11.71 -14.03
N LEU A 84 -3.40 -12.09 -14.73
CA LEU A 84 -3.98 -13.44 -14.68
C LEU A 84 -2.96 -14.47 -15.14
#